data_AF-A0A0C9YXL0-F1
#
_entry.id   AF-A0A0C9YXL0-F1
#
_cell.length_a   1.000
_cell.length_b   1.000
_cell.length_c   1.000
_cell.angle_alpha   90.00
_cell.angle_beta   90.00
_cell.angle_gamma   90.00
#
_symmetry.space_group_name_H-M   'P 1'
#
loop_
_entity.id
_entity.type
_entity.pdbx_description
1 polymer ?
#
loop_
_entity_poly.entity_id
_entity_poly.type
_entity_poly.pdbx_seq_one_letter_code
_entity_poly.pdbx_strand_id
1 'polypeptide(L)'
;MHPPQLIVLEEALSNSIQTLKSRNQIFGPPPTINEVLDPKEEQEIGDSQYAFEGGDTEIVAAVQHELAVKQGEIAETVESDDEPEDRQMPPKLVYTDLVSMCETLEAACIHISDADSMLDLVRLLRQFHGTLHREELWNACVQSKLDQYFIRK
;
A
#
# COMPACT_ATOMS: atom_id res chain seq x y z
N MET A 1 24.20 -18.73 28.86
CA MET A 1 23.07 -18.34 29.73
C MET A 1 22.38 -17.17 29.07
N HIS A 2 21.10 -17.30 28.71
CA HIS A 2 20.33 -16.17 28.21
C HIS A 2 20.13 -15.14 29.33
N PRO A 3 20.13 -13.83 29.02
CA PRO A 3 19.80 -12.80 30.00
C PRO A 3 18.42 -13.11 30.64
N PRO A 4 18.25 -12.94 31.96
CA PRO A 4 16.97 -13.22 32.62
C PRO A 4 15.79 -12.47 32.00
N GLN A 5 16.05 -11.27 31.51
CA GLN A 5 15.06 -10.43 30.85
C GLN A 5 14.58 -11.03 29.52
N LEU A 6 15.46 -11.73 28.80
CA LEU A 6 15.12 -12.34 27.53
C LEU A 6 14.21 -13.56 27.72
N ILE A 7 14.50 -14.37 28.74
CA ILE A 7 13.67 -15.54 29.10
C ILE A 7 12.25 -15.10 29.47
N VAL A 8 12.12 -14.07 30.31
CA VAL A 8 10.82 -13.51 30.70
C VAL A 8 10.05 -12.99 29.48
N LEU A 9 10.75 -12.35 28.54
CA LEU A 9 10.12 -11.81 27.33
C LEU A 9 9.66 -12.92 26.37
N GLU A 10 10.47 -13.96 26.18
CA GLU A 10 10.13 -15.14 25.37
C GLU A 10 8.91 -15.89 25.94
N GLU A 11 8.84 -16.05 27.27
CA GLU A 11 7.68 -16.62 27.95
C GLU A 11 6.43 -15.74 27.78
N ALA A 12 6.56 -14.42 27.92
CA ALA A 12 5.45 -13.48 27.73
C ALA A 12 4.92 -13.51 26.29
N LEU A 13 5.81 -13.59 25.29
CA LEU A 13 5.45 -13.72 23.89
C LEU A 13 4.73 -15.04 23.62
N SER A 14 5.25 -16.15 24.16
CA SER A 14 4.61 -17.47 24.06
C SER A 14 3.20 -17.49 24.65
N ASN A 15 3.02 -16.89 25.82
CA ASN A 15 1.71 -16.77 26.48
C ASN A 15 0.73 -15.93 25.65
N SER A 16 1.23 -14.91 24.97
CA SER A 16 0.42 -14.07 24.06
C SER A 16 -0.06 -14.89 22.86
N ILE A 17 0.82 -15.67 22.22
CA ILE A 17 0.47 -16.55 21.10
C ILE A 17 -0.60 -17.57 21.53
N GLN A 18 -0.46 -18.20 22.70
CA GLN A 18 -1.46 -19.12 23.23
C GLN A 18 -2.80 -18.43 23.52
N THR A 19 -2.78 -17.20 24.02
CA THR A 19 -3.99 -16.40 24.26
C THR A 19 -4.71 -16.06 22.97
N LEU A 20 -3.98 -15.70 21.92
CA LEU A 20 -4.55 -15.46 20.59
C LEU A 20 -5.17 -16.75 20.03
N LYS A 21 -4.51 -17.89 20.23
CA LYS A 21 -5.02 -19.19 19.80
C LYS A 21 -6.32 -19.57 20.52
N SER A 22 -6.39 -19.39 21.83
CA SER A 22 -7.61 -19.71 22.61
C SER A 22 -8.80 -18.81 22.27
N ARG A 23 -8.54 -17.61 21.75
CA ARG A 23 -9.54 -16.67 21.24
C ARG A 23 -9.91 -16.89 19.77
N ASN A 24 -9.45 -17.98 19.15
CA ASN A 24 -9.63 -18.28 17.72
C ASN A 24 -9.13 -17.18 16.78
N GLN A 25 -8.10 -16.43 17.18
CA GLN A 25 -7.46 -15.40 16.33
C GLN A 25 -6.32 -15.97 15.47
N ILE A 26 -5.81 -17.16 15.82
CA ILE A 26 -4.83 -17.92 15.03
C ILE A 26 -5.50 -19.18 14.48
N PHE A 27 -5.61 -19.26 13.17
CA PHE A 27 -6.12 -20.44 12.46
C PHE A 27 -4.97 -21.42 12.18
N GLY A 28 -5.23 -22.73 12.31
CA GLY A 28 -4.19 -23.75 12.19
C GLY A 28 -3.26 -23.85 13.42
N PRO A 29 -2.13 -24.55 13.31
CA PRO A 29 -1.15 -24.65 14.40
C PRO A 29 -0.61 -23.26 14.81
N PRO A 30 -0.48 -22.96 16.11
CA PRO A 30 0.13 -21.70 16.54
C PRO A 30 1.61 -21.64 16.14
N PRO A 31 2.11 -20.50 15.64
CA PRO A 31 3.51 -20.34 15.27
C PRO A 31 4.41 -20.38 16.50
N THR A 32 5.64 -20.82 16.29
CA THR A 32 6.70 -20.81 17.30
C THR A 32 7.26 -19.39 17.49
N ILE A 33 7.98 -19.16 18.59
CA ILE A 33 8.66 -17.87 18.84
C ILE A 33 9.59 -17.51 17.67
N ASN A 34 10.36 -18.48 17.18
CA ASN A 34 11.30 -18.25 16.09
C ASN A 34 10.57 -17.87 14.79
N GLU A 35 9.44 -18.51 14.48
CA GLU A 35 8.64 -18.15 13.30
C GLU A 35 7.99 -16.78 13.42
N VAL A 36 7.79 -16.26 14.64
CA VAL A 36 7.28 -14.90 14.88
C VAL A 36 8.39 -13.85 14.80
N LEU A 37 9.60 -14.19 15.24
CA LEU A 37 10.74 -13.26 15.26
C LEU A 37 11.51 -13.22 13.95
N ASP A 38 11.52 -14.32 13.21
CA ASP A 38 12.24 -14.50 11.96
C ASP A 38 11.38 -15.32 10.98
N PRO A 39 10.31 -14.72 10.43
CA PRO A 39 9.43 -15.40 9.48
C PRO A 39 10.19 -15.71 8.19
N LYS A 40 10.03 -16.93 7.65
CA LYS A 40 10.71 -17.32 6.40
C LYS A 40 10.28 -16.46 5.22
N GLU A 41 9.04 -15.99 5.25
CA GLU A 41 8.45 -15.10 4.26
C GLU A 41 9.11 -13.72 4.24
N GLU A 42 9.68 -13.24 5.37
CA GLU A 42 10.41 -11.98 5.45
C GLU A 42 11.89 -12.12 5.05
N GLN A 43 12.44 -13.34 5.10
CA GLN A 43 13.81 -13.62 4.67
C GLN A 43 13.97 -13.54 3.14
N GLU A 44 12.90 -13.84 2.40
CA GLU A 44 12.89 -13.70 0.96
C GLU A 44 12.57 -12.25 0.58
N ILE A 45 13.61 -11.42 0.51
CA ILE A 45 13.53 -10.13 -0.19
C ILE A 45 13.44 -10.48 -1.68
N GLY A 46 12.22 -10.73 -2.16
CA GLY A 46 11.95 -10.82 -3.58
C GLY A 46 12.33 -9.51 -4.29
N ASP A 47 12.47 -9.55 -5.61
CA ASP A 47 12.56 -8.33 -6.41
C ASP A 47 11.34 -7.46 -6.08
N SER A 48 11.59 -6.37 -5.35
CA SER A 48 10.51 -5.47 -4.97
C SER A 48 9.87 -4.96 -6.25
N GLN A 49 8.57 -5.18 -6.42
CA GLN A 49 7.80 -4.52 -7.47
C GLN A 49 7.80 -2.98 -7.32
N TYR A 50 8.30 -2.48 -6.19
CA TYR A 50 8.57 -1.07 -5.90
C TYR A 50 10.07 -0.74 -5.96
N ALA A 51 10.90 -1.62 -6.51
CA ALA A 51 12.27 -1.26 -6.86
C ALA A 51 12.18 -0.11 -7.86
N PHE A 52 12.72 1.03 -7.46
CA PHE A 52 12.81 2.19 -8.33
C PHE A 52 13.61 1.78 -9.58
N GLU A 53 13.04 1.99 -10.77
CA GLU A 53 13.77 1.80 -12.02
C GLU A 53 15.00 2.71 -11.97
N GLY A 54 16.21 2.17 -12.24
CA GLY A 54 17.47 2.91 -12.02
C GLY A 54 18.03 2.82 -10.59
N GLY A 55 17.26 2.38 -9.60
CA GLY A 55 17.69 2.05 -8.24
C GLY A 55 18.57 3.12 -7.58
N ASP A 56 19.56 2.66 -6.81
CA ASP A 56 20.52 3.55 -6.13
C ASP A 56 21.36 4.35 -7.12
N THR A 57 21.59 3.85 -8.34
CA THR A 57 22.43 4.53 -9.32
C THR A 57 21.84 5.84 -9.81
N GLU A 58 20.52 5.91 -9.98
CA GLU A 58 19.84 7.13 -10.41
C GLU A 58 19.74 8.16 -9.28
N ILE A 59 19.60 7.70 -8.03
CA ILE A 59 19.70 8.55 -6.84
C ILE A 59 21.09 9.20 -6.77
N VAL A 60 22.15 8.42 -6.96
CA VAL A 60 23.53 8.92 -6.97
C VAL A 60 23.73 9.91 -8.12
N ALA A 61 23.20 9.62 -9.31
CA ALA A 61 23.31 10.52 -10.46
C ALA A 61 22.59 11.85 -10.22
N ALA A 62 21.39 11.84 -9.65
CA ALA A 62 20.63 13.05 -9.31
C ALA A 62 21.38 13.92 -8.28
N VAL A 63 21.95 13.30 -7.24
CA VAL A 63 22.74 14.03 -6.22
C VAL A 63 24.01 14.61 -6.82
N GLN A 64 24.71 13.87 -7.68
CA GLN A 64 25.91 14.36 -8.36
C GLN A 64 25.59 15.52 -9.30
N HIS A 65 24.46 15.45 -10.02
CA HIS A 65 23.98 16.51 -10.87
C HIS A 65 23.66 17.78 -10.06
N GLU A 66 22.92 17.66 -8.94
CA GLU A 66 22.61 18.80 -8.06
C GLU A 66 23.88 19.45 -7.49
N LEU A 67 24.87 18.64 -7.12
CA LEU A 67 26.17 19.14 -6.64
C LEU A 67 26.94 19.88 -7.75
N ALA A 68 26.95 19.35 -8.97
CA ALA A 68 27.62 19.97 -10.10
C ALA A 68 26.95 21.29 -10.54
N VAL A 69 25.61 21.36 -10.47
CA VAL A 69 24.85 22.61 -10.67
C VAL A 69 25.19 23.64 -9.60
N LYS A 70 25.22 23.25 -8.31
CA LYS A 70 25.61 24.16 -7.20
C LYS A 70 27.05 24.68 -7.32
N GLN A 71 27.95 23.87 -7.89
CA GLN A 71 29.35 24.25 -8.12
C GLN A 71 29.54 25.09 -9.39
N GLY A 72 28.47 25.29 -10.18
CA GLY A 72 28.51 26.06 -11.43
C GLY A 72 29.21 25.34 -12.57
N GLU A 73 29.40 24.02 -12.47
CA GLU A 73 30.01 23.18 -13.51
C GLU A 73 29.00 22.84 -14.64
N ILE A 74 27.70 22.92 -14.33
CA ILE A 74 26.59 22.64 -15.26
C ILE A 74 25.63 23.84 -15.23
N ALA A 75 25.26 24.38 -16.40
CA ALA A 75 24.26 25.44 -16.51
C ALA A 75 22.86 24.85 -16.30
N GLU A 76 22.04 25.54 -15.48
CA GLU A 76 20.65 25.18 -15.23
C GLU A 76 19.87 25.17 -16.55
N THR A 77 19.50 23.99 -17.03
CA THR A 77 18.57 23.86 -18.16
C THR A 77 17.18 24.19 -17.64
N VAL A 78 16.72 25.41 -17.93
CA VAL A 78 15.32 25.79 -17.80
C VAL A 78 14.54 24.88 -18.73
N GLU A 79 13.81 23.91 -18.18
CA GLU A 79 12.84 23.17 -18.97
C GLU A 79 11.84 24.18 -19.52
N SER A 80 11.80 24.26 -20.85
CA SER A 80 10.85 25.09 -21.57
C SER A 80 9.46 24.65 -21.16
N ASP A 81 8.74 25.55 -20.49
CA ASP A 81 7.32 25.43 -20.17
C ASP A 81 6.55 25.46 -21.50
N ASP A 82 6.52 24.33 -22.20
CA ASP A 82 5.58 24.08 -23.28
C ASP A 82 4.20 24.05 -22.63
N GLU A 83 3.52 25.20 -22.71
CA GLU A 83 2.16 25.34 -22.23
C GLU A 83 1.29 24.19 -22.76
N PRO A 84 0.62 23.43 -21.89
CA PRO A 84 -0.23 22.36 -22.36
C PRO A 84 -1.44 22.96 -23.08
N GLU A 85 -1.46 22.80 -24.41
CA GLU A 85 -2.67 22.93 -25.22
C GLU A 85 -3.82 22.22 -24.52
N ASP A 86 -4.96 22.91 -24.46
CA ASP A 86 -6.24 22.57 -23.87
C ASP A 86 -6.67 21.11 -24.14
N ARG A 87 -6.10 20.19 -23.37
CA ARG A 87 -6.60 18.82 -23.26
C ARG A 87 -7.87 18.95 -22.45
N GLN A 88 -9.01 18.97 -23.13
CA GLN A 88 -10.31 18.71 -22.52
C GLN A 88 -10.15 17.50 -21.59
N MET A 89 -10.05 17.76 -20.29
CA MET A 89 -9.97 16.69 -19.32
C MET A 89 -11.25 15.88 -19.50
N PRO A 90 -11.16 14.55 -19.69
CA PRO A 90 -12.35 13.72 -19.65
C PRO A 90 -13.09 14.01 -18.34
N PRO A 91 -14.43 13.98 -18.34
CA PRO A 91 -15.21 14.33 -17.15
C PRO A 91 -14.66 13.53 -15.96
N LYS A 92 -14.26 14.26 -14.92
CA LYS A 92 -13.66 13.68 -13.72
C LYS A 92 -14.76 12.88 -13.03
N LEU A 93 -14.84 11.58 -13.34
CA LEU A 93 -15.80 10.68 -12.73
C LEU A 93 -15.53 10.65 -11.24
N VAL A 94 -16.57 10.94 -10.45
CA VAL A 94 -16.45 10.95 -9.00
C VAL A 94 -16.38 9.49 -8.54
N TYR A 95 -15.44 9.17 -7.65
CA TYR A 95 -15.23 7.81 -7.15
C TYR A 95 -16.52 7.18 -6.58
N THR A 96 -17.35 7.99 -5.93
CA THR A 96 -18.67 7.57 -5.42
C THR A 96 -19.61 7.06 -6.50
N ASP A 97 -19.58 7.68 -7.69
CA ASP A 97 -20.44 7.29 -8.81
C ASP A 97 -19.97 5.97 -9.40
N LEU A 98 -18.65 5.79 -9.52
CA LEU A 98 -18.03 4.56 -10.00
C LEU A 98 -18.27 3.38 -9.05
N VAL A 99 -18.22 3.62 -7.73
CA VAL A 99 -18.55 2.63 -6.69
C VAL A 99 -20.02 2.18 -6.83
N SER A 100 -20.96 3.12 -6.91
CA SER A 100 -22.39 2.83 -7.08
C SER A 100 -22.70 2.03 -8.36
N MET A 101 -21.98 2.33 -9.45
CA MET A 101 -22.08 1.55 -10.69
C MET A 101 -21.57 0.12 -10.50
N CYS A 102 -20.46 -0.09 -9.79
CA CYS A 102 -19.95 -1.43 -9.50
C CYS A 102 -20.95 -2.24 -8.68
N GLU A 103 -21.54 -1.66 -7.64
CA GLU A 103 -22.57 -2.33 -6.82
C GLU A 103 -23.78 -2.75 -7.64
N THR A 104 -24.25 -1.87 -8.54
CA THR A 104 -25.39 -2.15 -9.41
C THR A 104 -25.09 -3.28 -10.39
N LEU A 105 -23.90 -3.29 -10.98
CA LEU A 105 -23.47 -4.34 -11.92
C LEU A 105 -23.23 -5.68 -11.22
N GLU A 106 -22.63 -5.67 -10.03
CA GLU A 106 -22.46 -6.87 -9.21
C GLU A 106 -23.82 -7.49 -8.86
N ALA A 107 -24.77 -6.67 -8.42
CA ALA A 107 -26.13 -7.11 -8.13
C ALA A 107 -26.82 -7.69 -9.38
N ALA A 108 -26.71 -7.02 -10.53
CA ALA A 108 -27.28 -7.50 -11.79
C ALA A 108 -26.70 -8.86 -12.21
N CYS A 109 -25.38 -9.06 -12.05
CA CYS A 109 -24.74 -10.33 -12.39
C CYS A 109 -25.27 -11.51 -11.56
N ILE A 110 -25.57 -11.25 -10.27
CA ILE A 110 -26.12 -12.26 -9.35
C ILE A 110 -27.57 -12.61 -9.71
N HIS A 111 -28.37 -11.66 -10.20
CA HIS A 111 -29.81 -11.84 -10.40
C HIS A 111 -30.21 -12.24 -11.83
N ILE A 112 -29.40 -11.92 -12.85
CA ILE A 112 -29.81 -12.04 -14.27
C ILE A 112 -29.21 -13.27 -14.97
N SER A 113 -28.16 -13.89 -14.42
CA SER A 113 -27.37 -14.89 -15.17
C SER A 113 -27.22 -16.25 -14.50
N ASP A 114 -26.89 -17.24 -15.31
CA ASP A 114 -26.38 -18.54 -14.86
C ASP A 114 -24.99 -18.36 -14.23
N ALA A 115 -24.78 -18.97 -13.05
CA ALA A 115 -23.66 -18.68 -12.15
C ALA A 115 -22.29 -18.84 -12.82
N ASP A 116 -22.19 -19.71 -13.83
CA ASP A 116 -20.93 -20.03 -14.52
C ASP A 116 -20.56 -18.99 -15.60
N SER A 117 -21.53 -18.26 -16.17
CA SER A 117 -21.26 -17.35 -17.30
C SER A 117 -20.81 -15.95 -16.86
N MET A 118 -21.16 -15.52 -15.64
CA MET A 118 -20.81 -14.17 -15.13
C MET A 118 -19.83 -14.17 -13.96
N LEU A 119 -19.33 -15.33 -13.54
CA LEU A 119 -18.38 -15.41 -12.43
C LEU A 119 -17.12 -14.58 -12.67
N ASP A 120 -16.56 -14.64 -13.88
CA ASP A 120 -15.38 -13.86 -14.26
C ASP A 120 -15.66 -12.35 -14.26
N LEU A 121 -16.86 -11.95 -14.72
CA LEU A 121 -17.27 -10.55 -14.71
C LEU A 121 -17.44 -10.02 -13.28
N VAL A 122 -18.10 -10.78 -12.41
CA VAL A 122 -18.24 -10.41 -10.98
C VAL A 122 -16.87 -10.31 -10.31
N ARG A 123 -15.94 -11.21 -10.62
CA ARG A 123 -14.58 -11.17 -10.07
C ARG A 123 -13.84 -9.90 -10.51
N LEU A 124 -13.92 -9.54 -11.79
CA LEU A 124 -13.32 -8.32 -12.32
C LEU A 124 -13.96 -7.06 -11.72
N LEU A 125 -15.29 -7.02 -11.59
CA LEU A 125 -16.00 -5.90 -10.98
C LEU A 125 -15.58 -5.69 -9.53
N ARG A 126 -15.46 -6.76 -8.74
CA ARG A 126 -15.01 -6.68 -7.35
C ARG A 126 -13.58 -6.19 -7.20
N GLN A 127 -12.68 -6.62 -8.10
CA GLN A 127 -11.30 -6.13 -8.12
C GLN A 127 -11.23 -4.65 -8.46
N PHE A 128 -12.00 -4.21 -9.45
CA PHE A 128 -12.10 -2.82 -9.84
C PHE A 128 -12.70 -1.96 -8.71
N HIS A 129 -13.81 -2.40 -8.13
CA HIS A 129 -14.47 -1.78 -6.99
C HIS A 129 -13.51 -1.60 -5.79
N GLY A 130 -12.74 -2.63 -5.44
CA GLY A 130 -11.72 -2.53 -4.39
C GLY A 130 -10.60 -1.54 -4.71
N THR A 131 -10.24 -1.39 -5.99
CA THR A 131 -9.25 -0.41 -6.44
C THR A 131 -9.77 1.01 -6.30
N LEU A 132 -11.02 1.26 -6.69
CA LEU A 132 -11.69 2.55 -6.54
C LEU A 132 -11.79 2.98 -5.08
N HIS A 133 -12.19 2.08 -4.19
CA HIS A 133 -12.25 2.38 -2.76
C HIS A 133 -10.88 2.68 -2.16
N ARG A 134 -9.85 1.97 -2.59
CA ARG A 134 -8.48 2.27 -2.16
C ARG A 134 -8.10 3.68 -2.63
N GLU A 135 -8.27 4.01 -3.91
CA GLU A 135 -7.95 5.34 -4.42
C GLU A 135 -8.78 6.46 -3.74
N GLU A 136 -10.06 6.22 -3.49
CA GLU A 136 -10.91 7.13 -2.73
C GLU A 136 -10.35 7.37 -1.32
N LEU A 137 -9.96 6.31 -0.60
CA LEU A 137 -9.36 6.42 0.73
C LEU A 137 -8.00 7.13 0.71
N TRP A 138 -7.16 6.86 -0.30
CA TRP A 138 -5.87 7.52 -0.47
C TRP A 138 -6.04 9.02 -0.79
N ASN A 139 -7.03 9.37 -1.61
CA ASN A 139 -7.32 10.76 -1.97
C ASN A 139 -8.09 11.52 -0.86
N ALA A 140 -8.92 10.81 -0.07
CA ALA A 140 -9.69 11.38 1.03
C ALA A 140 -8.89 11.48 2.35
N CYS A 141 -7.85 10.65 2.52
CA CYS A 141 -6.85 10.83 3.57
C CYS A 141 -5.99 12.05 3.24
N VAL A 142 -6.55 13.24 3.42
CA VAL A 142 -5.75 14.43 3.75
C VAL A 142 -4.89 14.01 4.92
N GLN A 143 -3.59 13.84 4.67
CA GLN A 143 -2.57 13.50 5.66
C GLN A 143 -2.85 14.34 6.91
N SER A 144 -3.42 13.72 7.94
CA SER A 144 -3.84 14.42 9.15
C SER A 144 -2.55 14.81 9.83
N LYS A 145 -2.07 16.03 9.59
CA LYS A 145 -0.87 16.53 10.27
C LYS A 145 -1.13 16.41 11.76
N LEU A 146 -0.22 15.73 12.47
CA LEU A 146 -0.26 15.50 13.92
C LEU A 146 -0.54 16.79 14.71
N ASP A 147 -0.17 17.93 14.13
CA ASP A 147 -0.44 19.30 14.57
C ASP A 147 -1.93 19.58 14.88
N GLN A 148 -2.88 18.89 14.24
CA GLN A 148 -4.31 19.03 14.51
C GLN A 148 -4.73 18.52 15.89
N TYR A 149 -3.90 17.69 16.52
CA TYR A 149 -4.15 17.12 17.86
C TYR A 149 -3.33 17.79 18.97
N PHE A 150 -2.41 18.69 18.63
CA PHE A 150 -1.63 19.45 19.62
C PHE A 150 -2.26 20.83 19.87
N ILE A 151 -3.28 20.87 20.72
CA ILE A 151 -3.73 22.12 21.34
C ILE A 151 -2.64 22.54 22.35
N ARG A 152 -1.86 23.58 22.00
CA ARG A 152 -0.92 24.20 22.95
C ARG A 152 -1.71 24.82 24.11
N LYS A 153 -1.37 24.43 25.33
CA LYS A 153 -1.73 25.16 26.56
C LYS A 153 -0.80 26.36 26.74
#